data_AF-A0A973V0R2-F1
#
_entry.id   AF-A0A973V0R2-F1
#
_cell.length_a   1.000
_cell.length_b   1.000
_cell.length_c   1.000
_cell.angle_alpha   90.00
_cell.angle_beta   90.00
_cell.angle_gamma   90.00
#
_symmetry.space_group_name_H-M   'P 1'
#
loop_
_entity.id
_entity.type
_entity.pdbx_description
1 polymer ?
#
loop_
_entity_poly.entity_id
_entity_poly.type
_entity_poly.pdbx_seq_one_letter_code
_entity_poly.pdbx_strand_id
1 'polypeptide(L)'
;MRRMIVALAALCAALLATPAGACQPCPVTTEEDSLRQAELVVVGIVTDLDTLFSDAATVRVEQALKGDAAGTLTLREYPDNPCTAHLLEGHRYRLYLVKADDDGLWVKIHCARNARLSAEPVLPWWRVHNEGLTLAGLVTAAVLLAVAIIWVRRRRDRRPSAP
;
A
#
# COMPACT_ATOMS: atom_id res chain seq x y z
N MET A 1 29.38 -8.97 -46.61
CA MET A 1 28.30 -8.01 -46.30
C MET A 1 26.91 -8.67 -46.11
N ARG A 2 26.46 -9.57 -47.00
CA ARG A 2 25.13 -10.21 -46.90
C ARG A 2 24.83 -10.91 -45.56
N ARG A 3 25.82 -11.54 -44.92
CA ARG A 3 25.68 -12.23 -43.63
C ARG A 3 25.53 -11.29 -42.42
N MET A 4 26.11 -10.08 -42.50
CA MET A 4 26.00 -9.07 -41.43
C MET A 4 24.59 -8.47 -41.38
N ILE A 5 23.97 -8.24 -42.54
CA ILE A 5 22.61 -7.68 -42.63
C ILE A 5 21.59 -8.66 -42.05
N VAL A 6 21.74 -9.96 -42.32
CA VAL A 6 20.85 -11.01 -41.78
C VAL A 6 21.03 -11.15 -40.26
N ALA A 7 22.27 -11.09 -39.76
CA ALA A 7 22.53 -11.10 -38.33
C ALA A 7 21.94 -9.88 -37.62
N LEU A 8 22.06 -8.69 -38.22
CA LEU A 8 21.49 -7.45 -37.68
C LEU A 8 19.96 -7.48 -37.69
N ALA A 9 19.35 -8.00 -38.76
CA ALA A 9 17.91 -8.15 -38.88
C ALA A 9 17.35 -9.16 -37.87
N ALA A 10 18.06 -10.27 -37.63
CA ALA A 10 17.69 -11.25 -36.60
C ALA A 10 17.84 -10.68 -35.19
N LEU A 11 18.88 -9.87 -34.93
CA LEU A 11 19.07 -9.19 -33.65
C LEU A 11 17.96 -8.14 -33.42
N CYS A 12 17.60 -7.35 -34.43
CA CYS A 12 16.48 -6.41 -34.36
C CYS A 12 15.14 -7.11 -34.13
N ALA A 13 14.89 -8.25 -34.78
CA ALA A 13 13.68 -9.05 -34.56
C ALA A 13 13.62 -9.65 -33.14
N ALA A 14 14.76 -10.08 -32.60
CA ALA A 14 14.86 -10.56 -31.22
C ALA A 14 14.73 -9.43 -30.18
N LEU A 15 15.17 -8.21 -30.50
CA LEU A 15 14.99 -7.02 -29.66
C LEU A 15 13.57 -6.45 -29.73
N LEU A 16 12.84 -6.70 -30.82
CA LEU A 16 11.43 -6.35 -31.00
C LEU A 16 10.47 -7.44 -30.50
N ALA A 17 10.99 -8.62 -30.13
CA ALA A 17 10.23 -9.58 -29.35
C ALA A 17 10.00 -8.96 -27.97
N THR A 18 8.87 -8.27 -27.84
CA THR A 18 8.38 -7.76 -26.57
C THR A 18 8.46 -8.90 -25.56
N PRO A 19 9.11 -8.69 -24.39
CA PRO A 19 9.15 -9.73 -23.38
C PRO A 19 7.71 -10.15 -23.10
N ALA A 20 7.47 -11.45 -22.98
CA ALA A 20 6.16 -12.05 -22.69
C ALA A 20 5.57 -11.65 -21.32
N GLY A 21 6.00 -10.52 -20.76
CA GLY A 21 5.44 -9.82 -19.60
C GLY A 21 5.05 -8.37 -19.89
N ALA A 22 4.98 -7.95 -21.17
CA ALA A 22 4.40 -6.67 -21.53
C ALA A 22 2.90 -6.73 -21.24
N CYS A 23 2.44 -5.92 -20.28
CA CYS A 23 1.04 -5.80 -19.94
C CYS A 23 0.19 -5.71 -21.20
N GLN A 24 -0.60 -6.76 -21.46
CA GLN A 24 -1.63 -6.64 -22.47
C GLN A 24 -2.52 -5.49 -22.04
N PRO A 25 -2.72 -4.46 -22.89
CA PRO A 25 -3.60 -3.37 -22.55
C PRO A 25 -4.96 -3.97 -22.22
N CYS A 26 -5.42 -3.76 -20.98
CA CYS A 26 -6.72 -4.24 -20.56
C CYS A 26 -7.76 -3.77 -21.58
N PRO A 27 -8.63 -4.67 -22.10
CA PRO A 27 -9.72 -4.24 -22.94
C PRO A 27 -10.50 -3.18 -22.17
N VAL A 28 -10.92 -2.12 -22.86
CA VAL A 28 -11.69 -1.04 -22.21
C VAL A 28 -13.00 -1.63 -21.72
N THR A 29 -13.08 -1.97 -20.44
CA THR A 29 -14.30 -2.42 -19.80
C THR A 29 -15.15 -1.20 -19.46
N THR A 30 -16.45 -1.27 -19.72
CA THR A 30 -17.38 -0.24 -19.25
C THR A 30 -17.53 -0.32 -17.72
N GLU A 31 -18.06 0.75 -17.12
CA GLU A 31 -18.39 0.74 -15.70
C GLU A 31 -19.47 -0.31 -15.40
N GLU A 32 -20.44 -0.49 -16.30
CA GLU A 32 -21.49 -1.51 -16.18
C GLU A 32 -20.93 -2.93 -16.21
N ASP A 33 -19.95 -3.22 -17.07
CA ASP A 33 -19.29 -4.53 -17.13
C ASP A 33 -18.53 -4.81 -15.83
N SER A 34 -17.82 -3.80 -15.31
CA SER A 34 -17.08 -3.90 -14.05
C SER A 34 -18.04 -4.15 -12.87
N LEU A 35 -19.17 -3.44 -12.84
CA LEU A 35 -20.23 -3.63 -11.84
C LEU A 35 -20.88 -5.01 -11.93
N ARG A 36 -21.06 -5.55 -13.14
CA ARG A 36 -21.66 -6.87 -13.35
C ARG A 36 -20.74 -7.98 -12.85
N GLN A 37 -19.45 -7.90 -13.18
CA GLN A 37 -18.43 -8.90 -12.81
C GLN A 37 -18.07 -8.87 -11.32
N ALA A 38 -18.06 -7.68 -10.70
CA ALA A 38 -17.72 -7.55 -9.29
C ALA A 38 -18.79 -8.20 -8.40
N GLU A 39 -18.37 -8.94 -7.39
CA GLU A 39 -19.26 -9.43 -6.33
C GLU A 39 -19.49 -8.35 -5.27
N LEU A 40 -18.47 -7.53 -5.03
CA LEU A 40 -18.47 -6.44 -4.07
C LEU A 40 -17.89 -5.18 -4.73
N VAL A 41 -18.54 -4.04 -4.52
CA VAL A 41 -18.03 -2.74 -4.96
C VAL A 41 -18.06 -1.79 -3.77
N VAL A 42 -16.90 -1.25 -3.43
CA VAL A 42 -16.73 -0.36 -2.27
C VAL A 42 -15.99 0.90 -2.66
N VAL A 43 -16.33 1.98 -1.98
CA VAL A 43 -15.50 3.17 -1.87
C VAL A 43 -14.84 3.14 -0.50
N GLY A 44 -13.52 3.20 -0.48
CA GLY A 44 -12.75 3.10 0.76
C GLY A 44 -11.39 3.77 0.67
N ILE A 45 -10.78 3.94 1.84
CA ILE A 45 -9.44 4.49 1.99
C ILE A 45 -8.49 3.34 2.31
N VAL A 46 -7.37 3.28 1.62
CA VAL A 46 -6.30 2.31 1.90
C VAL A 46 -5.62 2.75 3.20
N THR A 47 -5.76 1.96 4.26
CA THR A 47 -5.28 2.32 5.61
C THR A 47 -4.01 1.59 6.02
N ASP A 48 -3.65 0.53 5.32
CA ASP A 48 -2.39 -0.18 5.55
C ASP A 48 -2.01 -0.94 4.28
N LEU A 49 -0.73 -0.88 3.92
CA LEU A 49 -0.10 -1.82 3.01
C LEU A 49 0.94 -2.53 3.86
N ASP A 50 0.72 -3.82 4.17
CA ASP A 50 1.70 -4.60 4.92
C ASP A 50 2.91 -4.91 4.03
N THR A 51 3.76 -3.90 3.84
CA THR A 51 4.77 -3.81 2.77
C THR A 51 5.96 -4.76 2.91
N LEU A 52 6.07 -5.54 3.98
CA LEU A 52 7.29 -6.34 4.23
C LEU A 52 7.09 -7.86 4.18
N PHE A 53 5.89 -8.37 4.46
CA PHE A 53 5.66 -9.82 4.55
C PHE A 53 4.27 -10.28 4.11
N SER A 54 3.40 -9.38 3.66
CA SER A 54 2.03 -9.73 3.31
C SER A 54 1.63 -9.09 1.99
N ASP A 55 1.19 -9.92 1.06
CA ASP A 55 0.58 -9.53 -0.21
C ASP A 55 -0.86 -9.02 0.02
N ALA A 56 -1.08 -8.25 1.09
CA ALA A 56 -2.38 -7.79 1.51
C ALA A 56 -2.39 -6.29 1.85
N ALA A 57 -3.45 -5.63 1.40
CA ALA A 57 -3.77 -4.25 1.72
C ALA A 57 -5.04 -4.20 2.57
N THR A 58 -5.06 -3.34 3.58
CA THR A 58 -6.27 -3.09 4.37
C THR A 58 -6.96 -1.84 3.86
N VAL A 59 -8.25 -1.95 3.56
CA VAL A 59 -9.11 -0.85 3.11
C VAL A 59 -10.21 -0.62 4.12
N ARG A 60 -10.30 0.60 4.62
CA ARG A 60 -11.44 1.03 5.41
C ARG A 60 -12.58 1.43 4.47
N VAL A 61 -13.68 0.69 4.55
CA VAL A 61 -14.87 0.90 3.75
C VAL A 61 -15.59 2.16 4.26
N GLU A 62 -15.78 3.13 3.38
CA GLU A 62 -16.61 4.31 3.65
C GLU A 62 -18.03 4.11 3.11
N GLN A 63 -18.16 3.43 1.97
CA GLN A 63 -19.44 3.15 1.33
C GLN A 63 -19.39 1.84 0.56
N ALA A 64 -20.39 0.98 0.74
CA ALA A 64 -20.65 -0.15 -0.15
C ALA A 64 -21.65 0.27 -1.24
N LEU A 65 -21.27 0.09 -2.51
CA LEU A 65 -22.10 0.36 -3.69
C LEU A 65 -22.77 -0.91 -4.22
N LYS A 66 -22.14 -2.08 -4.00
CA LYS A 66 -22.66 -3.40 -4.33
C LYS A 66 -22.15 -4.39 -3.29
N GLY A 67 -22.99 -5.32 -2.84
CA GLY A 67 -22.69 -6.26 -1.76
C GLY A 67 -22.78 -5.61 -0.38
N ASP A 68 -22.53 -6.39 0.67
CA ASP A 68 -22.52 -5.92 2.06
C ASP A 68 -21.10 -5.98 2.61
N ALA A 69 -20.57 -4.81 2.97
CA ALA A 69 -19.26 -4.66 3.59
C ALA A 69 -19.25 -3.39 4.45
N ALA A 70 -18.76 -3.51 5.68
CA ALA A 70 -18.63 -2.40 6.62
C ALA A 70 -17.33 -2.53 7.42
N GLY A 71 -16.79 -1.41 7.87
CA GLY A 71 -15.57 -1.36 8.68
C GLY A 71 -14.31 -1.51 7.84
N THR A 72 -13.55 -2.59 8.03
CA THR A 72 -12.27 -2.84 7.37
C THR A 72 -12.33 -4.10 6.54
N LEU A 73 -11.70 -4.04 5.36
CA LEU A 73 -11.67 -5.12 4.40
C LEU A 73 -10.21 -5.42 4.02
N THR A 74 -9.83 -6.69 4.09
CA THR A 74 -8.51 -7.15 3.67
C THR A 74 -8.57 -7.54 2.20
N LEU A 75 -7.73 -6.89 1.41
CA LEU A 75 -7.54 -7.14 -0.01
C LEU A 75 -6.26 -7.90 -0.21
N ARG A 76 -6.27 -8.93 -1.04
CA ARG A 76 -5.05 -9.51 -1.57
C ARG A 76 -4.59 -8.68 -2.77
N GLU A 77 -3.34 -8.20 -2.72
CA GLU A 77 -2.68 -7.48 -3.80
C GLU A 77 -1.62 -8.40 -4.40
N TYR A 78 -1.55 -8.50 -5.72
CA TYR A 78 -0.50 -9.27 -6.40
C TYR A 78 0.62 -8.30 -6.76
N PRO A 79 1.69 -8.18 -5.95
CA PRO A 79 2.77 -7.23 -6.23
C PRO A 79 3.51 -7.56 -7.53
N ASP A 80 3.53 -8.84 -7.91
CA ASP A 80 4.25 -9.34 -9.10
C ASP A 80 3.48 -9.18 -10.41
N ASN A 81 2.24 -8.67 -10.37
CA ASN A 81 1.50 -8.43 -11.60
C ASN A 81 1.65 -6.96 -12.05
N PRO A 82 2.53 -6.67 -13.04
CA PRO A 82 2.87 -5.32 -13.46
C PRO A 82 1.70 -4.53 -14.05
N CYS A 83 0.56 -5.20 -14.31
CA CYS A 83 -0.60 -4.60 -14.95
C CYS A 83 -1.69 -4.23 -13.95
N THR A 84 -1.50 -4.53 -12.67
CA THR A 84 -2.41 -4.09 -11.62
C THR A 84 -1.93 -2.76 -11.09
N ALA A 85 -2.77 -1.73 -11.17
CA ALA A 85 -2.45 -0.46 -10.51
C ALA A 85 -2.30 -0.69 -9.00
N HIS A 86 -1.12 -0.38 -8.48
CA HIS A 86 -0.83 -0.47 -7.05
C HIS A 86 -1.72 0.50 -6.26
N LEU A 87 -2.23 0.02 -5.14
CA LEU A 87 -2.93 0.88 -4.20
C LEU A 87 -1.93 1.75 -3.46
N LEU A 88 -2.26 3.03 -3.31
CA LEU A 88 -1.46 3.95 -2.54
C LEU A 88 -2.13 4.18 -1.19
N GLU A 89 -1.33 4.06 -0.16
CA GLU A 89 -1.74 4.29 1.21
C GLU A 89 -2.32 5.70 1.41
N GLY A 90 -3.37 5.80 2.19
CA GLY A 90 -4.08 7.04 2.46
C GLY A 90 -4.95 7.53 1.30
N HIS A 91 -4.98 6.88 0.14
CA HIS A 91 -5.82 7.32 -0.97
C HIS A 91 -7.19 6.66 -0.97
N ARG A 92 -8.18 7.42 -1.47
CA ARG A 92 -9.54 6.94 -1.67
C ARG A 92 -9.68 6.30 -3.04
N TYR A 93 -10.24 5.09 -3.07
CA TYR A 93 -10.48 4.33 -4.29
C TYR A 93 -11.92 3.85 -4.36
N ARG A 94 -12.43 3.74 -5.59
CA ARG A 94 -13.54 2.83 -5.90
C ARG A 94 -12.95 1.52 -6.37
N LEU A 95 -13.29 0.45 -5.66
CA LEU A 95 -12.73 -0.88 -5.88
C LEU A 95 -13.82 -1.85 -6.34
N TYR A 96 -13.50 -2.60 -7.39
CA TYR A 96 -14.32 -3.68 -7.92
C TYR A 96 -13.69 -5.01 -7.53
N LEU A 97 -14.38 -5.76 -6.69
CA LEU A 97 -13.83 -6.88 -5.95
C LEU A 97 -14.59 -8.17 -6.24
N VAL A 98 -13.85 -9.26 -6.27
CA VAL A 98 -14.35 -10.64 -6.29
C VAL A 98 -13.70 -11.39 -5.14
N LYS A 99 -14.38 -12.42 -4.62
CA LYS A 99 -13.80 -13.26 -3.57
C LYS A 99 -12.90 -14.31 -4.21
N ALA A 100 -11.69 -14.46 -3.69
CA ALA A 100 -10.81 -15.55 -4.08
C ALA A 100 -11.35 -16.88 -3.53
N ASP A 101 -11.32 -17.92 -4.36
CA ASP A 101 -11.82 -19.24 -3.99
C ASP A 101 -10.96 -19.93 -2.92
N ASP A 102 -9.66 -19.65 -2.86
CA ASP A 102 -8.70 -20.40 -2.04
C ASP A 102 -8.69 -19.99 -0.57
N ASP A 103 -8.72 -18.69 -0.28
CA ASP A 103 -8.55 -18.10 1.06
C ASP A 103 -9.74 -17.23 1.48
N GLY A 104 -10.72 -17.05 0.59
CA GLY A 104 -11.87 -16.20 0.84
C GLY A 104 -11.52 -14.70 0.94
N LEU A 105 -10.31 -14.29 0.57
CA LEU A 105 -9.90 -12.89 0.56
C LEU A 105 -10.46 -12.17 -0.65
N TRP A 106 -10.64 -10.85 -0.53
CA TRP A 106 -11.11 -10.03 -1.64
C TRP A 106 -9.96 -9.66 -2.56
N VAL A 107 -10.20 -9.73 -3.87
CA VAL A 107 -9.19 -9.44 -4.90
C VAL A 107 -9.73 -8.40 -5.87
N LYS A 108 -8.85 -7.47 -6.27
CA LYS A 108 -9.15 -6.49 -7.32
C LYS A 108 -9.34 -7.23 -8.65
N ILE A 109 -10.40 -6.91 -9.39
CA ILE A 109 -10.50 -7.35 -10.78
C ILE A 109 -9.40 -6.65 -11.58
N HIS A 110 -8.53 -7.46 -12.21
CA HIS A 110 -7.27 -7.04 -12.82
C HIS A 110 -7.41 -5.96 -13.92
N CYS A 111 -8.56 -5.91 -14.59
CA CYS A 111 -8.87 -4.94 -15.64
C CYS A 111 -10.08 -4.05 -15.36
N ALA A 112 -10.66 -4.13 -14.15
CA ALA A 112 -11.72 -3.20 -13.80
C ALA A 112 -11.17 -1.78 -13.68
N ARG A 113 -12.02 -0.80 -13.98
CA ARG A 113 -11.70 0.62 -13.87
C ARG A 113 -11.60 1.02 -12.39
N ASN A 114 -10.57 0.56 -11.69
CA ASN A 114 -10.28 0.95 -10.32
C ASN A 114 -9.88 2.42 -10.32
N ALA A 115 -10.86 3.29 -10.08
CA ALA A 115 -10.67 4.72 -10.14
C ALA A 115 -10.15 5.20 -8.79
N ARG A 116 -8.93 5.75 -8.80
CA ARG A 116 -8.48 6.61 -7.72
C ARG A 116 -9.38 7.85 -7.69
N LEU A 117 -10.09 8.04 -6.58
CA LEU A 117 -11.05 9.13 -6.42
C LEU A 117 -10.42 10.37 -5.77
N SER A 118 -9.26 10.23 -5.11
CA SER A 118 -8.55 11.36 -4.50
C SER A 118 -7.19 11.59 -5.16
N ALA A 119 -6.95 12.81 -5.65
CA ALA A 119 -5.62 13.22 -6.12
C ALA A 119 -4.64 13.37 -4.95
N GLU A 120 -5.11 13.79 -3.77
CA GLU A 120 -4.31 13.94 -2.56
C GLU A 120 -4.53 12.77 -1.60
N PRO A 121 -3.54 12.43 -0.75
CA PRO A 121 -3.72 11.44 0.30
C PRO A 121 -4.74 11.98 1.31
N VAL A 122 -5.78 11.20 1.57
CA VAL A 122 -6.70 11.42 2.68
C VAL A 122 -5.94 11.05 3.94
N LEU A 123 -5.22 12.04 4.50
CA LEU A 123 -4.44 11.84 5.71
C LEU A 123 -5.35 11.30 6.81
N PRO A 124 -5.05 10.11 7.35
CA PRO A 124 -5.74 9.65 8.53
C PRO A 124 -5.37 10.57 9.68
N TRP A 125 -6.28 11.45 10.09
CA TRP A 125 -6.07 12.38 11.23
C TRP A 125 -5.56 11.64 12.48
N TRP A 126 -5.91 10.35 12.63
CA TRP A 126 -5.43 9.48 13.70
C TRP A 126 -3.93 9.13 13.60
N ARG A 127 -3.31 9.06 12.41
CA ARG A 127 -1.85 8.87 12.30
C ARG A 127 -1.08 10.12 12.68
N VAL A 128 -1.56 11.30 12.28
CA VAL A 128 -0.96 12.57 12.69
C VAL A 128 -0.92 12.67 14.22
N HIS A 129 -1.96 12.17 14.89
CA HIS A 129 -2.01 12.13 16.35
C HIS A 129 -1.11 11.04 16.95
N ASN A 130 -1.06 9.84 16.35
CA ASN A 130 -0.23 8.75 16.88
C ASN A 130 1.27 9.04 16.74
N GLU A 131 1.70 9.61 15.61
CA GLU A 131 3.08 10.04 15.39
C GLU A 131 3.45 11.21 16.33
N GLY A 132 2.50 12.13 16.57
CA GLY A 132 2.66 13.18 17.57
C GLY A 132 2.82 12.66 18.99
N LEU A 133 2.04 11.65 19.38
CA LEU A 133 2.10 11.03 20.70
C LEU A 133 3.38 10.20 20.91
N THR A 134 3.84 9.47 19.89
CA THR A 134 5.09 8.69 19.98
C THR A 134 6.31 9.60 20.04
N LEU A 135 6.36 10.68 19.24
CA LEU A 135 7.41 11.70 19.33
C LEU A 135 7.41 12.41 20.68
N ALA A 136 6.25 12.83 21.18
CA ALA A 136 6.12 13.46 22.49
C ALA A 136 6.56 12.51 23.63
N GLY A 137 6.19 11.22 23.53
CA GLY A 137 6.63 10.18 24.47
C GLY A 137 8.15 10.00 24.49
N LEU A 138 8.79 9.92 23.31
CA LEU A 138 10.24 9.79 23.18
C LEU A 138 10.99 11.01 23.73
N VAL A 139 10.50 12.22 23.46
CA VAL A 139 11.09 13.46 23.99
C VAL A 139 10.97 13.49 25.51
N THR A 140 9.81 13.12 26.06
CA THR A 140 9.59 13.09 27.51
C THR A 140 10.51 12.06 28.18
N ALA A 141 10.65 10.87 27.60
CA ALA A 141 11.57 9.85 28.08
C ALA A 141 13.04 10.32 28.05
N ALA A 142 13.46 10.98 26.96
CA ALA A 142 14.81 11.53 26.83
C ALA A 142 15.08 12.64 27.87
N VAL A 143 14.12 13.53 28.12
CA VAL A 143 14.22 14.58 29.14
C VAL A 143 14.31 13.98 30.54
N LEU A 144 13.48 12.99 30.87
CA LEU A 144 13.54 12.29 32.16
C LEU A 144 14.87 11.57 32.36
N LEU A 145 15.41 10.94 31.31
CA LEU A 145 16.71 10.30 31.36
C LEU A 145 17.84 11.31 31.61
N ALA A 146 17.81 12.45 30.91
CA ALA A 146 18.79 13.52 31.09
C ALA A 146 18.75 14.09 32.52
N VAL A 147 17.56 14.34 33.06
CA VAL A 147 17.38 14.82 34.45
C VAL A 147 17.88 13.78 35.45
N ALA A 148 17.57 12.50 35.25
CA ALA A 148 18.06 11.43 36.10
C ALA A 148 19.59 11.35 36.11
N ILE A 149 20.24 11.47 34.94
CA ILE A 149 21.70 11.48 34.82
C ILE A 149 22.31 12.68 35.57
N ILE A 150 21.75 13.88 35.40
CA ILE A 150 22.20 15.09 36.10
C ILE A 150 22.05 14.92 37.62
N TRP A 151 20.92 14.36 38.07
CA TRP A 151 20.65 14.16 39.48
C TRP A 151 21.60 13.14 40.12
N VAL A 152 21.89 12.03 39.43
CA VAL A 152 22.87 11.03 39.88
C VAL A 152 24.27 11.63 39.99
N ARG A 153 24.70 12.44 39.01
CA ARG A 153 25.99 13.15 39.06
C ARG A 153 26.07 14.10 40.25
N ARG A 154 25.04 14.94 40.43
CA ARG A 154 24.96 15.87 41.59
C ARG A 154 24.95 15.16 42.94
N ARG A 155 24.36 13.97 43.05
CA ARG A 155 24.42 13.14 44.28
C ARG A 155 25.80 12.57 44.53
N ARG A 156 26.57 12.26 43.48
CA ARG A 156 27.94 11.76 43.59
C ARG A 156 28.89 12.85 44.09
N ASP A 157 28.76 14.07 43.56
CA ASP A 157 29.59 15.21 43.94
C ASP A 157 29.31 15.73 45.36
N ARG A 158 28.13 15.40 45.92
CA ARG A 158 27.74 15.77 47.28
C ARG A 158 28.04 14.70 48.34
N ARG A 159 28.75 13.62 48.02
CA ARG A 159 29.24 12.71 49.06
C ARG A 159 30.41 13.39 49.77
N PRO A 160 30.28 13.75 51.06
CA PRO A 160 31.43 14.25 51.81
C PRO A 160 32.50 13.16 51.83
N SER A 161 33.74 13.53 51.49
CA SER A 161 34.91 12.76 51.85
C SER A 161 34.88 12.56 53.36
N ALA A 162 34.60 11.33 53.79
CA ALA A 162 34.69 10.97 55.19
C ALA A 162 36.14 11.19 55.67
N PRO A 163 36.33 11.74 56.89
CA PRO A 163 37.66 11.98 57.46
C PRO A 163 38.42 10.69 57.75
#